data_AF-A0A356TR45-F1
#
_entry.id   AF-A0A356TR45-F1
#
_cell.length_a   1.000
_cell.length_b   1.000
_cell.length_c   1.000
_cell.angle_alpha   90.00
_cell.angle_beta   90.00
_cell.angle_gamma   90.00
#
_symmetry.space_group_name_H-M   'P 1'
#
loop_
_entity.id
_entity.type
_entity.pdbx_description
1 polymer ?
#
loop_
_entity_poly.entity_id
_entity_poly.type
_entity_poly.pdbx_seq_one_letter_code
_entity_poly.pdbx_strand_id
1 'polypeptide(L)' 'MDPKAHRRFLDYIDKYVYFGGSDLPKLTRDQWEKLSAERGPLEVKARADELDADELRRLRAIRRLLLVD' A
#
# COMPACT_ATOMS: atom_id res chain seq x y z
N MET A 1 -15.64 -10.19 -6.70
CA MET A 1 -14.43 -10.07 -5.85
C MET A 1 -13.22 -10.20 -6.77
N ASP A 2 -12.24 -9.29 -6.73
CA ASP A 2 -11.02 -9.42 -7.55
C ASP A 2 -10.06 -10.45 -6.90
N PRO A 3 -9.82 -11.61 -7.53
CA PRO A 3 -8.96 -12.66 -6.98
C PRO A 3 -7.49 -12.21 -6.85
N LYS A 4 -7.02 -11.28 -7.69
CA LYS A 4 -5.65 -10.74 -7.62
C LYS A 4 -5.47 -9.84 -6.40
N ALA A 5 -6.45 -8.99 -6.10
CA ALA A 5 -6.42 -8.14 -4.91
C ALA A 5 -6.40 -8.99 -3.63
N HIS A 6 -7.22 -10.04 -3.58
CA HIS A 6 -7.25 -10.95 -2.44
C HIS A 6 -5.90 -11.66 -2.22
N ARG A 7 -5.27 -12.16 -3.29
CA ARG A 7 -3.94 -12.80 -3.20
C ARG A 7 -2.87 -11.83 -2.68
N ARG A 8 -2.82 -10.61 -3.22
CA ARG A 8 -1.86 -9.58 -2.76
C ARG A 8 -2.05 -9.20 -1.29
N PHE A 9 -3.29 -9.19 -0.80
CA PHE A 9 -3.57 -8.96 0.61
C PHE A 9 -3.07 -10.12 1.49
N LEU A 10 -3.24 -11.37 1.05
CA LEU A 10 -2.68 -12.53 1.76
C LEU A 10 -1.15 -12.48 1.80
N ASP A 11 -0.50 -12.13 0.67
CA ASP A 11 0.95 -11.94 0.60
C ASP A 11 1.42 -10.83 1.57
N TYR A 12 0.65 -9.74 1.69
CA TYR A 12 0.92 -8.68 2.67
C TYR A 12 0.81 -9.17 4.11
N ILE A 13 -0.26 -9.90 4.45
CA ILE A 13 -0.46 -10.45 5.78
C ILE A 13 0.67 -11.42 6.15
N ASP A 14 1.00 -12.33 5.24
CA ASP A 14 2.03 -13.35 5.45
C ASP A 14 3.40 -12.68 5.67
N LYS A 15 3.79 -11.78 4.77
CA LYS A 15 5.11 -11.15 4.80
C LYS A 15 5.31 -10.16 5.96
N TYR A 16 4.25 -9.49 6.41
CA TYR A 16 4.41 -8.31 7.27
C TYR A 16 3.61 -8.32 8.58
N VAL A 17 2.57 -9.15 8.69
CA VAL A 17 1.70 -9.20 9.87
C VAL A 17 1.93 -10.47 10.71
N TYR A 18 2.15 -11.61 10.06
CA TYR A 18 2.27 -12.91 10.76
C TYR A 18 3.63 -13.14 11.42
N PHE A 19 4.73 -12.63 10.85
CA PHE A 19 6.08 -12.81 11.42
C PHE A 19 6.53 -11.72 12.40
N GLY A 20 5.63 -10.85 12.87
CA GLY A 20 5.94 -9.87 13.92
C GLY A 20 6.94 -8.77 13.53
N GLY A 21 7.15 -8.54 12.22
CA GLY A 21 8.26 -7.74 11.70
C GLY A 21 8.05 -6.23 11.58
N SER A 22 6.92 -5.65 12.02
CA SER A 22 6.76 -4.19 11.96
C SER A 22 5.87 -3.62 13.06
N ASP A 23 6.27 -2.47 13.61
CA ASP A 23 5.45 -1.60 14.48
C ASP A 23 4.30 -0.90 13.71
N LEU A 24 3.99 -1.35 12.50
CA LEU A 24 2.97 -0.75 11.68
C LEU A 24 1.59 -1.28 12.05
N PRO A 25 0.54 -0.43 11.90
CA PRO A 25 -0.82 -0.85 12.16
C PRO A 25 -1.21 -2.02 11.25
N LYS A 26 -1.79 -3.07 11.83
CA LYS A 26 -2.38 -4.17 11.08
C LYS A 26 -3.58 -3.65 10.29
N LEU A 27 -3.44 -3.58 8.97
CA LEU A 27 -4.51 -3.13 8.10
C LEU A 27 -5.57 -4.24 7.97
N THR A 28 -6.85 -3.86 8.08
CA THR A 28 -7.93 -4.72 7.61
C THR A 28 -7.87 -4.83 6.09
N ARG A 29 -8.56 -5.83 5.54
CA ARG A 29 -8.66 -6.01 4.09
C ARG A 29 -9.15 -4.75 3.38
N ASP A 30 -10.22 -4.16 3.87
CA ASP A 30 -10.82 -2.96 3.26
C ASP A 30 -9.86 -1.75 3.32
N GLN A 31 -9.11 -1.63 4.41
CA GLN A 31 -8.09 -0.57 4.54
C GLN A 31 -6.96 -0.80 3.53
N TRP A 32 -6.50 -2.04 3.39
CA TRP A 32 -5.46 -2.40 2.43
C TRP A 32 -5.92 -2.17 0.98
N GLU A 33 -7.14 -2.57 0.64
CA GLU A 33 -7.71 -2.38 -0.72
C GLU A 33 -7.83 -0.90 -1.06
N LYS A 34 -8.29 -0.06 -0.12
CA LYS A 34 -8.34 1.41 -0.30
C LYS A 34 -6.96 2.01 -0.56
N LEU A 35 -5.97 1.66 0.27
CA LEU A 35 -4.60 2.15 0.12
C LEU A 35 -3.96 1.66 -1.18
N SER A 36 -4.21 0.41 -1.58
CA SER A 36 -3.73 -0.13 -2.85
C SER A 36 -4.38 0.55 -4.06
N ALA A 37 -5.66 0.90 -3.97
CA ALA A 37 -6.36 1.63 -5.03
C ALA A 37 -5.85 3.08 -5.15
N GLU A 38 -5.60 3.74 -4.02
CA GLU A 38 -5.04 5.10 -3.97
C GLU A 38 -3.59 5.15 -4.48
N ARG A 39 -2.80 4.10 -4.20
CA ARG A 39 -1.41 3.98 -4.65
C ARG A 39 -1.27 4.01 -6.17
N GLY A 40 -2.15 3.33 -6.90
CA GLY A 40 -2.02 3.16 -8.36
C GLY A 40 -1.89 4.49 -9.11
N PRO A 41 -2.86 5.42 -8.98
CA PRO A 41 -2.79 6.74 -9.59
C PRO A 41 -1.58 7.56 -9.14
N LEU A 42 -1.24 7.51 -7.84
CA LEU A 42 -0.07 8.23 -7.30
C LEU A 42 1.25 7.71 -7.87
N GLU A 43 1.39 6.39 -8.08
CA GLU A 43 2.56 5.79 -8.74
C GLU A 43 2.67 6.20 -10.21
N VAL A 44 1.54 6.35 -10.91
CA VAL A 44 1.54 6.84 -12.30
C VAL A 44 2.01 8.29 -12.35
N LYS A 45 1.47 9.16 -11.49
CA LYS A 45 1.93 10.55 -11.35
C LYS A 45 3.41 10.64 -10.95
N ALA A 46 3.85 9.78 -10.04
CA ALA A 46 5.25 9.73 -9.61
C ALA A 46 6.21 9.45 -10.78
N ARG A 47 5.82 8.55 -11.70
CA ARG A 47 6.61 8.22 -12.90
C ARG A 47 6.63 9.35 -13.92
N ALA A 48 5.60 10.19 -13.92
CA ALA A 48 5.50 11.36 -14.78
C ALA A 48 6.15 12.62 -14.15
N ASP A 49 6.67 12.53 -12.92
CA ASP A 49 7.16 13.68 -12.13
C ASP A 49 6.08 14.76 -11.90
N GLU A 50 4.82 14.33 -11.79
CA GLU A 50 3.64 15.17 -11.65
C GLU A 50 3.08 15.20 -10.21
N LEU A 51 3.81 14.66 -9.23
CA LEU A 51 3.36 14.66 -7.84
C LEU A 51 3.54 16.03 -7.20
N ASP A 52 2.49 16.53 -6.56
CA ASP A 52 2.65 17.62 -5.62
C ASP A 52 3.26 17.15 -4.28
N ALA A 53 3.60 18.10 -3.40
CA ALA A 53 4.24 17.80 -2.12
C ALA A 53 3.37 16.99 -1.15
N ASP A 54 2.05 17.07 -1.26
CA ASP A 54 1.11 16.36 -0.41
C ASP A 54 0.86 14.94 -0.95
N GLU A 55 0.72 14.82 -2.27
CA GLU A 55 0.66 13.55 -2.98
C GLU A 55 1.93 12.73 -2.81
N LEU A 56 3.11 13.37 -2.83
CA LEU A 56 4.38 12.72 -2.53
C LEU A 56 4.44 12.22 -1.08
N ARG A 57 4.01 13.04 -0.12
CA ARG A 57 3.92 12.65 1.30
C ARG A 57 2.95 11.48 1.46
N ARG A 58 1.81 11.51 0.76
CA ARG A 58 0.79 10.47 0.79
C ARG A 58 1.29 9.17 0.18
N LEU A 59 1.94 9.21 -0.99
CA LEU A 59 2.52 8.04 -1.63
C LEU A 59 3.58 7.38 -0.75
N ARG A 60 4.45 8.17 -0.10
CA ARG A 60 5.44 7.66 0.86
C ARG A 60 4.77 6.97 2.06
N ALA A 61 3.72 7.58 2.63
CA ALA A 61 2.98 6.97 3.72
C ALA A 61 2.33 5.64 3.30
N ILE A 62 1.73 5.58 2.10
CA ILE A 62 1.12 4.36 1.56
C ILE A 62 2.18 3.27 1.32
N ARG A 63 3.31 3.60 0.70
CA ARG A 63 4.41 2.64 0.48
C ARG A 63 4.93 2.06 1.79
N ARG A 64 5.11 2.91 2.81
CA ARG A 64 5.51 2.49 4.15
C ARG A 64 4.50 1.55 4.79
N LEU A 65 3.20 1.88 4.72
CA LEU A 65 2.13 1.06 5.31
C LEU A 65 1.94 -0.28 4.59
N LEU A 66 2.15 -0.31 3.28
CA LEU A 66 2.09 -1.54 2.49
C LEU A 66 3.44 -2.29 2.46
N LEU A 67 4.47 -1.76 3.13
CA LEU A 67 5.86 -2.24 3.18
C LEU A 67 6.40 -2.66 1.80
N VAL A 68 6.07 -1.90 0.76
CA VAL A 68 6.62 -2.08 -0.57
C VAL A 68 7.73 -1.03 -0.76
N ASP A 69 8.90 -1.33 -0.22
CA ASP A 69 10.17 -0.80 -0.71
C ASP A 69 10.87 -1.90 -1.52
#